data_AF-A0A0N9LXS5-F1
#
_entry.id   AF-A0A0N9LXS5-F1
#
_cell.length_a   1.000
_cell.length_b   1.000
_cell.length_c   1.000
_cell.angle_alpha   90.00
_cell.angle_beta   90.00
_cell.angle_gamma   90.00
#
_symmetry.space_group_name_H-M   'P 1'
#
loop_
_entity.id
_entity.type
_entity.pdbx_description
1 polymer ?
#
loop_
_entity_poly.entity_id
_entity_poly.type
_entity_poly.pdbx_seq_one_letter_code
_entity_poly.pdbx_strand_id
1 'polypeptide(L)'
;VEIGGEDLRNFYTLVMVDPDVPSPSNPHLREYLHWLVTDIPATTGTNFGNEIVCYENPRPSSGIHRVVLILFRQLGRQTVYAPGWRQNFNTREFAEIYNLGLP
;
A
#
# COMPACT_ATOMS: atom_id res chain seq x y z
N VAL A 1 4.48 -6.10 -9.71
CA VAL A 1 3.91 -4.86 -10.27
C VAL A 1 5.06 -4.00 -10.77
N GLU A 2 5.03 -3.55 -12.01
CA GLU A 2 6.02 -2.63 -12.58
C GLU A 2 5.56 -1.18 -12.41
N ILE A 3 6.51 -0.26 -12.24
CA ILE A 3 6.24 1.18 -12.04
C ILE A 3 7.11 2.02 -12.96
N GLY A 4 6.58 3.18 -13.37
CA GLY A 4 7.35 4.18 -14.11
C GLY A 4 8.18 5.09 -13.20
N GLY A 5 8.48 6.29 -13.69
CA GLY A 5 9.17 7.34 -12.95
C GLY A 5 10.15 8.11 -13.83
N GLU A 6 10.26 9.42 -13.61
CA GLU A 6 11.10 10.31 -14.43
C GLU A 6 12.52 10.50 -13.89
N ASP A 7 12.71 10.33 -12.57
CA ASP A 7 14.01 10.46 -11.90
C ASP A 7 14.37 9.15 -11.19
N LEU A 8 15.49 8.55 -11.61
CA LEU A 8 16.01 7.27 -11.10
C LEU A 8 16.41 7.32 -9.62
N ARG A 9 16.52 8.52 -9.03
CA ARG A 9 16.79 8.72 -7.60
C ARG A 9 15.53 8.61 -6.74
N ASN A 10 14.34 8.60 -7.36
CA ASN A 10 13.09 8.48 -6.64
C ASN A 10 12.83 7.03 -6.21
N PHE A 11 12.23 6.91 -5.04
CA PHE A 11 11.74 5.65 -4.50
C PHE A 11 10.23 5.75 -4.29
N TYR A 12 9.55 4.62 -4.42
CA TYR A 12 8.10 4.55 -4.27
C TYR A 12 7.67 3.50 -3.26
N THR A 13 6.54 3.76 -2.63
CA THR A 13 5.82 2.80 -1.79
C THR A 13 4.53 2.38 -2.49
N LEU A 14 4.33 1.07 -2.65
CA LEU A 14 3.09 0.47 -3.12
C LEU A 14 2.28 -0.03 -1.91
N VAL A 15 1.04 0.42 -1.82
CA VAL A 15 0.04 0.00 -0.82
C VAL A 15 -1.08 -0.75 -1.55
N MET A 16 -1.44 -1.94 -1.07
CA MET A 16 -2.60 -2.70 -1.54
C MET A 16 -3.60 -2.88 -0.41
N VAL A 17 -4.81 -2.36 -0.58
CA VAL A 17 -5.85 -2.36 0.47
C VAL A 17 -7.21 -2.79 -0.03
N ASP A 18 -8.01 -3.34 0.87
CA ASP A 18 -9.44 -3.59 0.70
C ASP A 18 -10.25 -2.71 1.68
N PRO A 19 -10.97 -1.68 1.19
CA PRO A 19 -11.77 -0.80 2.02
C PRO A 19 -13.14 -1.37 2.40
N ASP A 20 -13.47 -2.58 1.95
CA ASP A 20 -14.80 -3.17 2.01
C ASP A 20 -14.85 -4.35 3.01
N VAL A 21 -13.87 -4.51 3.91
CA VAL A 21 -13.81 -5.63 4.86
C VAL A 21 -14.70 -5.39 6.11
N PRO A 22 -15.51 -6.38 6.55
CA PRO A 22 -15.71 -7.72 5.96
C PRO A 22 -16.72 -7.79 4.81
N SER A 23 -17.55 -6.76 4.63
CA SER A 23 -18.43 -6.58 3.48
C SER A 23 -18.58 -5.09 3.12
N PRO A 24 -18.83 -4.75 1.85
CA PRO A 24 -18.98 -3.35 1.40
C PRO A 24 -20.17 -2.64 2.06
N SER A 25 -21.18 -3.41 2.51
CA SER A 25 -22.37 -2.88 3.19
C SER A 25 -22.12 -2.58 4.68
N ASN A 26 -21.13 -3.21 5.33
CA ASN A 26 -20.75 -2.95 6.72
C ASN A 26 -19.23 -3.05 6.92
N PRO A 27 -18.44 -2.13 6.36
CA PRO A 27 -16.99 -2.25 6.28
C PRO A 27 -16.29 -1.77 7.56
N HIS A 28 -16.58 -2.37 8.71
CA HIS A 28 -16.07 -1.93 10.02
C HIS A 28 -14.59 -2.28 10.30
N LEU A 29 -14.00 -3.15 9.48
CA LEU A 29 -12.56 -3.48 9.52
C LEU A 29 -11.76 -2.74 8.45
N ARG A 30 -12.38 -1.79 7.75
CA ARG A 30 -11.73 -0.99 6.71
C ARG A 30 -10.58 -0.15 7.27
N GLU A 31 -9.49 0.04 6.53
CA GLU A 31 -9.06 -0.72 5.36
C GLU A 31 -8.30 -1.98 5.81
N TYR A 32 -8.32 -3.04 5.01
CA TYR A 32 -7.48 -4.21 5.24
C TYR A 32 -6.26 -4.15 4.33
N LEU A 33 -5.06 -4.10 4.93
CA LEU A 33 -3.79 -4.05 4.22
C LEU A 33 -3.40 -5.44 3.70
N HIS A 34 -3.48 -5.63 2.38
CA HIS A 34 -3.09 -6.86 1.70
C HIS A 34 -1.59 -6.93 1.42
N TRP A 35 -0.97 -5.81 1.06
CA TRP A 35 0.43 -5.78 0.62
C TRP A 35 1.05 -4.41 0.83
N LEU A 36 2.29 -4.37 1.29
CA LEU A 36 3.08 -3.14 1.43
C LEU A 36 4.52 -3.39 0.99
N VAL A 37 4.92 -2.71 -0.08
CA VAL A 37 6.28 -2.75 -0.60
C VAL A 37 6.82 -1.33 -0.64
N THR A 38 7.94 -1.10 0.04
CA THR A 38 8.60 0.22 0.10
C THR A 38 9.87 0.23 -0.73
N ASP A 39 10.49 1.39 -0.86
CA ASP A 39 11.82 1.55 -1.44
C ASP A 39 11.93 1.00 -2.88
N ILE A 40 10.83 1.01 -3.65
CA ILE A 40 10.81 0.56 -5.04
C ILE A 40 11.54 1.62 -5.88
N PRO A 41 12.67 1.29 -6.53
CA PRO A 41 13.34 2.25 -7.40
C PRO A 41 12.46 2.64 -8.58
N ALA A 42 12.49 3.91 -8.98
CA ALA A 42 11.82 4.38 -10.19
C ALA A 42 12.16 3.51 -11.42
N THR A 43 11.21 3.39 -12.36
CA THR A 43 11.32 2.59 -13.61
C THR A 43 11.55 1.09 -13.41
N THR A 44 11.34 0.56 -12.19
CA THR A 44 11.48 -0.87 -11.91
C THR A 44 10.15 -1.49 -11.48
N GLY A 45 10.12 -2.29 -10.42
CA GLY A 45 8.91 -2.91 -9.90
C GLY A 45 9.11 -3.48 -8.50
N THR A 46 8.03 -3.99 -7.94
CA THR A 46 7.95 -4.49 -6.56
C THR A 46 9.02 -5.53 -6.21
N ASN A 47 9.54 -6.28 -7.18
CA ASN A 47 10.61 -7.27 -6.97
C ASN A 47 11.96 -6.63 -6.60
N PHE A 48 12.13 -5.32 -6.82
CA PHE A 48 13.33 -4.56 -6.47
C PHE A 48 13.13 -3.70 -5.21
N GLY A 49 11.91 -3.66 -4.67
CA GLY A 49 11.61 -2.97 -3.42
C GLY A 49 11.83 -3.84 -2.20
N ASN A 50 11.48 -3.29 -1.04
CA ASN A 50 11.48 -3.96 0.25
C ASN A 50 10.05 -4.36 0.63
N GLU A 51 9.74 -5.65 0.57
CA GLU A 51 8.44 -6.17 1.02
C GLU A 51 8.40 -6.19 2.54
N ILE A 52 7.69 -5.22 3.14
CA ILE A 52 7.61 -5.06 4.60
C ILE A 52 6.29 -5.56 5.18
N VAL A 53 5.26 -5.73 4.35
CA VAL A 53 4.07 -6.52 4.67
C VAL A 53 3.82 -7.46 3.50
N CYS A 54 4.03 -8.76 3.72
CA CYS A 54 3.93 -9.77 2.67
C CYS A 54 2.55 -9.78 2.01
N TYR A 55 2.50 -10.09 0.72
CA TYR A 55 1.24 -10.21 -0.01
C TYR A 55 0.32 -11.26 0.63
N GLU A 56 -0.88 -10.84 0.99
CA GLU A 56 -1.98 -11.72 1.40
C GLU A 56 -3.08 -11.67 0.35
N ASN A 57 -3.44 -12.83 -0.22
CA ASN A 57 -4.40 -12.88 -1.31
C ASN A 57 -5.81 -12.45 -0.84
N PRO A 58 -6.52 -11.56 -1.56
CA PRO A 58 -7.90 -11.19 -1.22
C PRO A 58 -8.81 -12.42 -1.16
N ARG A 59 -9.56 -12.55 -0.06
CA ARG A 59 -10.54 -13.62 0.18
C ARG A 59 -11.84 -13.00 0.70
N PRO A 60 -12.58 -12.29 -0.17
CA PRO A 60 -13.79 -11.59 0.25
C PRO A 60 -14.80 -12.59 0.81
N SER A 61 -15.37 -12.26 1.98
CA SER A 61 -16.31 -13.14 2.67
C SER A 61 -17.75 -12.93 2.20
N SER A 62 -18.11 -11.71 1.82
CA SER A 62 -19.48 -11.35 1.43
C SER A 62 -19.51 -10.08 0.58
N GLY A 63 -20.22 -10.13 -0.55
CA GLY A 63 -20.33 -9.01 -1.49
C GLY A 63 -19.13 -8.88 -2.43
N ILE A 64 -19.11 -7.79 -3.20
CA ILE A 64 -18.04 -7.48 -4.14
C ILE A 64 -17.11 -6.45 -3.49
N HIS A 65 -15.84 -6.81 -3.34
CA HIS A 65 -14.84 -5.96 -2.69
C HIS A 65 -13.99 -5.23 -3.73
N ARG A 66 -13.66 -3.97 -3.44
CA ARG A 66 -12.64 -3.23 -4.15
C ARG A 66 -11.27 -3.65 -3.62
N VAL A 67 -10.35 -3.88 -4.53
CA VAL A 67 -8.94 -4.12 -4.20
C VAL A 67 -8.16 -3.00 -4.86
N VAL A 68 -7.60 -2.13 -4.02
CA VAL A 68 -7.00 -0.86 -4.47
C VAL A 68 -5.48 -0.96 -4.36
N LEU A 69 -4.79 -0.69 -5.46
CA LEU A 69 -3.35 -0.48 -5.49
C LEU A 69 -3.08 1.02 -5.55
N ILE A 70 -2.24 1.51 -4.65
CA ILE A 70 -1.94 2.94 -4.47
C ILE A 70 -0.43 3.08 -4.46
N LEU A 71 0.11 3.99 -5.25
CA LEU A 71 1.55 4.21 -5.35
C LEU A 71 1.87 5.61 -4.85
N PHE A 72 2.85 5.72 -3.94
CA PHE A 72 3.30 7.00 -3.40
C PHE A 72 4.78 7.22 -3.70
N ARG A 73 5.17 8.45 -3.97
CA ARG A 73 6.58 8.84 -4.05
C ARG A 73 7.12 9.13 -2.65
N GLN A 74 8.21 8.46 -2.26
CA GLN A 74 8.90 8.72 -1.00
C GLN A 74 9.80 9.96 -1.09
N LEU A 75 10.05 10.60 0.05
CA LEU A 75 11.09 11.64 0.18
C LEU A 75 12.52 11.07 0.13
N GLY A 76 12.68 9.79 0.46
CA GLY A 76 13.96 9.09 0.44
C GLY A 76 13.80 7.61 0.82
N ARG A 77 14.86 6.83 0.64
CA ARG A 77 14.90 5.40 0.96
C ARG A 77 14.84 5.15 2.48
N GLN A 78 14.27 4.03 2.92
CA GLN A 78 14.23 3.60 4.33
C GLN A 78 13.52 4.59 5.27
N THR A 79 12.51 5.29 4.76
CA THR A 79 11.71 6.27 5.52
C THR A 79 10.32 5.77 5.92
N VAL A 80 9.90 4.63 5.37
CA VAL A 80 8.55 4.08 5.54
C VAL A 80 8.61 2.72 6.23
N TYR A 81 7.76 2.49 7.21
CA TYR A 81 7.75 1.27 8.02
C TYR A 81 6.36 0.62 8.06
N ALA A 82 6.33 -0.65 8.46
CA ALA A 82 5.10 -1.43 8.48
C ALA A 82 4.23 -1.05 9.71
N PRO A 83 2.90 -1.06 9.56
CA PRO A 83 2.01 -0.99 10.71
C PRO A 83 2.06 -2.28 11.53
N GLY A 84 1.57 -2.24 12.77
CA GLY A 84 1.53 -3.41 13.66
C GLY A 84 0.49 -4.47 13.28
N TRP A 85 -0.49 -4.13 12.46
CA TRP A 85 -1.60 -5.00 12.05
C TRP A 85 -2.19 -4.57 10.70
N ARG A 86 -3.02 -5.42 10.08
CA ARG A 86 -3.56 -5.21 8.72
C ARG A 86 -4.93 -4.55 8.67
N GLN A 87 -5.82 -4.89 9.61
CA GLN A 87 -7.18 -4.38 9.72
C GLN A 87 -7.20 -2.93 10.22
N ASN A 88 -8.26 -2.19 9.92
CA ASN A 88 -8.35 -0.79 10.35
C ASN A 88 -7.15 0.07 9.93
N PHE A 89 -6.47 -0.32 8.84
CA PHE A 89 -5.46 0.49 8.20
C PHE A 89 -6.12 1.74 7.61
N ASN A 90 -5.38 2.84 7.56
CA ASN A 90 -5.85 4.09 6.98
C ASN A 90 -4.77 4.63 6.05
N THR A 91 -4.99 4.50 4.74
CA THR A 91 -4.00 4.92 3.75
C THR A 91 -3.70 6.43 3.81
N ARG A 92 -4.68 7.27 4.16
CA ARG A 92 -4.48 8.73 4.24
C ARG A 92 -3.58 9.09 5.42
N GLU A 93 -3.90 8.55 6.60
CA GLU A 93 -3.10 8.77 7.80
C GLU A 93 -1.68 8.21 7.63
N PHE A 94 -1.54 7.04 6.99
CA PHE A 94 -0.24 6.48 6.62
C PHE A 94 0.57 7.43 5.73
N ALA A 95 -0.07 8.02 4.70
CA ALA A 95 0.60 8.97 3.82
C ALA A 95 1.02 10.25 4.55
N GLU A 96 0.22 10.74 5.50
CA GLU A 96 0.55 11.89 6.33
C GLU A 96 1.73 11.61 7.26
N ILE A 97 1.71 10.48 7.99
CA ILE A 97 2.78 10.08 8.93
C ILE A 97 4.14 9.98 8.22
N TYR A 98 4.14 9.41 7.01
CA TYR A 98 5.37 9.18 6.23
C TYR A 98 5.68 10.26 5.20
N ASN A 99 4.96 11.39 5.21
CA ASN A 99 5.14 12.52 4.28
C ASN A 99 5.13 12.10 2.80
N LEU A 100 4.25 11.16 2.45
CA LEU A 100 4.13 10.59 1.11
C LEU A 100 3.35 11.50 0.15
N GLY A 101 2.60 12.47 0.69
CA GLY A 101 1.78 13.39 -0.09
C GLY A 101 0.57 12.69 -0.73
N LEU A 102 0.15 13.20 -1.88
CA LEU A 102 -0.91 12.58 -2.67
C LEU A 102 -0.32 11.48 -3.57
N PRO A 103 -1.07 10.39 -3.79
CA PRO A 103 -0.68 9.34 -4.73
C PRO A 103 -0.81 9.81 -6.19
#